data_AF-A0AA40WF48-F1
#
_entry.id   AF-A0AA40WF48-F1
#
_cell.length_a   1.000
_cell.length_b   1.000
_cell.length_c   1.000
_cell.angle_alpha   90.00
_cell.angle_beta   90.00
_cell.angle_gamma   90.00
#
_symmetry.space_group_name_H-M   'P 1'
#
loop_
_entity.id
_entity.type
_entity.pdbx_description
1 polymer ?
#
loop_
_entity_poly.entity_id
_entity_poly.type
_entity_poly.pdbx_seq_one_letter_code
_entity_poly.pdbx_strand_id
1 'polypeptide(L)'
;INYSVHPLMVINILFSAPLLLMNYWSGFDFYDLPIEILMGTAAVLSVGSVGPMIFYAYSQKILHKDWKRRMVYLPILLMIGPGIAIVTTSAWLEAILGIQSSFKRTPKLKIEKSTDGLKERLKYTVPLDFHVVLEFLMGFYCLGTVFLSFVLGKPQIVGFLVIYALGFFYVGYLSLKEAAWKLGAS
;
A
#
# COMPACT_ATOMS: atom_id res chain seq x y z
N ILE A 1 1.52 17.12 -4.39
CA ILE A 1 0.68 16.91 -3.17
C ILE A 1 -0.25 15.70 -3.31
N ASN A 2 -0.80 15.36 -4.49
CA ASN A 2 -1.76 14.24 -4.68
C ASN A 2 -1.32 12.83 -4.22
N TYR A 3 -0.02 12.56 -4.01
CA TYR A 3 0.47 11.25 -3.52
C TYR A 3 0.65 11.17 -1.99
N SER A 4 0.27 12.22 -1.24
CA SER A 4 0.40 12.27 0.23
C SER A 4 -0.41 11.21 0.96
N VAL A 5 -1.41 10.61 0.30
CA VAL A 5 -2.22 9.53 0.87
C VAL A 5 -1.38 8.28 1.17
N HIS A 6 -0.35 7.99 0.37
CA HIS A 6 0.49 6.80 0.57
C HIS A 6 1.36 6.88 1.84
N PRO A 7 2.07 7.99 2.12
CA PRO A 7 2.73 8.19 3.40
C PRO A 7 1.77 8.07 4.58
N LEU A 8 0.57 8.64 4.47
CA LEU A 8 -0.45 8.55 5.53
C LEU A 8 -0.92 7.11 5.76
N MET A 9 -1.04 6.29 4.71
CA MET A 9 -1.33 4.85 4.86
C MET A 9 -0.20 4.11 5.59
N VAL A 10 1.06 4.39 5.24
CA VAL A 10 2.23 3.79 5.92
C VAL A 10 2.25 4.16 7.40
N ILE A 11 2.04 5.44 7.72
CA ILE A 11 1.94 5.92 9.10
C ILE A 11 0.78 5.24 9.82
N ASN A 12 -0.41 5.14 9.20
CA ASN A 12 -1.56 4.49 9.82
C ASN A 12 -1.25 3.03 10.21
N ILE A 13 -0.58 2.28 9.33
CA ILE A 13 -0.15 0.91 9.62
C ILE A 13 0.83 0.91 10.79
N LEU A 14 1.87 1.74 10.76
CA LEU A 14 2.89 1.79 11.83
C LEU A 14 2.30 2.19 13.19
N PHE A 15 1.23 2.97 13.19
CA PHE A 15 0.53 3.34 14.42
C PHE A 15 -0.49 2.29 14.87
N SER A 16 -0.87 1.33 14.03
CA SER A 16 -1.87 0.31 14.39
C SER A 16 -1.47 -0.56 15.57
N ALA A 17 -0.22 -1.02 15.66
CA ALA A 17 0.26 -1.79 16.81
C ALA A 17 0.40 -0.97 18.11
N PRO A 18 1.02 0.24 18.13
CA PRO A 18 1.06 1.03 19.36
C PRO A 18 -0.32 1.48 19.81
N LEU A 19 -1.27 1.71 18.90
CA LEU A 19 -2.68 1.99 19.24
C LEU A 19 -3.34 0.81 19.98
N LEU A 20 -3.08 -0.43 19.54
CA LEU A 20 -3.55 -1.63 20.26
C LEU A 20 -2.94 -1.75 21.65
N LEU A 21 -1.66 -1.41 21.79
CA LEU A 21 -0.92 -1.49 23.06
C LEU A 21 -1.14 -0.28 23.97
N MET A 22 -1.80 0.77 23.50
CA MET A 22 -1.99 2.02 24.25
C MET A 22 -2.62 1.78 25.63
N ASN A 23 -3.54 0.82 25.72
CA ASN A 23 -4.16 0.44 26.99
C ASN A 23 -3.12 -0.02 28.04
N TYR A 24 -2.09 -0.77 27.62
CA TYR A 24 -1.06 -1.29 28.52
C TYR A 24 -0.08 -0.22 29.02
N TRP A 25 0.20 0.80 28.20
CA TRP A 25 1.25 1.79 28.50
C TRP A 25 0.67 3.09 29.07
N SER A 26 -0.55 3.44 28.68
CA SER A 26 -1.25 4.67 29.08
C SER A 26 -2.37 4.43 30.09
N GLY A 27 -2.79 3.18 30.30
CA GLY A 27 -3.95 2.83 31.13
C GLY A 27 -5.28 3.36 30.59
N PHE A 28 -5.29 3.89 29.35
CA PHE A 28 -6.44 4.52 28.72
C PHE A 28 -7.05 3.57 27.70
N ASP A 29 -8.33 3.24 27.86
CA ASP A 29 -9.10 2.52 26.86
C ASP A 29 -9.97 3.47 26.03
N PHE A 30 -10.13 3.17 24.73
CA PHE A 30 -11.05 3.92 23.86
C PHE A 30 -12.51 3.90 24.35
N TYR A 31 -12.85 2.94 25.21
CA TYR A 31 -14.17 2.81 25.82
C TYR A 31 -14.40 3.75 27.00
N ASP A 32 -13.35 4.37 27.53
CA ASP A 32 -13.46 5.38 28.60
C ASP A 32 -13.90 6.74 28.06
N LEU A 33 -13.83 6.93 26.73
CA LEU A 33 -14.29 8.15 26.08
C LEU A 33 -15.82 8.22 26.04
N PRO A 34 -16.39 9.44 26.10
CA PRO A 34 -17.81 9.65 25.84
C PRO A 34 -18.23 9.03 24.50
N ILE A 35 -19.38 8.36 24.49
CA ILE A 35 -19.92 7.68 23.30
C ILE A 35 -20.06 8.63 22.11
N GLU A 36 -20.35 9.92 22.37
CA GLU A 36 -20.48 10.96 21.34
C GLU A 36 -19.17 11.21 20.60
N ILE A 37 -18.05 11.25 21.32
CA ILE A 37 -16.72 11.44 20.72
C ILE A 37 -16.35 10.19 19.92
N LEU A 38 -16.62 9.01 20.46
CA LEU A 38 -16.34 7.75 19.77
C LEU A 38 -17.15 7.62 18.48
N MET A 39 -18.47 7.86 18.53
CA MET A 39 -19.34 7.81 17.37
C MET A 39 -19.03 8.92 16.36
N GLY A 40 -18.76 10.14 16.83
CA GLY A 40 -18.40 11.27 15.97
C GLY A 40 -17.10 11.01 15.21
N THR A 41 -16.07 10.49 15.89
CA THR A 41 -14.79 10.15 15.26
C THR A 41 -14.95 9.00 14.27
N ALA A 42 -15.70 7.96 14.65
CA ALA A 42 -15.98 6.83 13.76
C ALA A 42 -16.76 7.27 12.51
N ALA A 43 -17.73 8.18 12.64
CA ALA A 43 -18.51 8.69 11.51
C ALA A 43 -17.63 9.48 10.53
N VAL A 44 -16.78 10.38 11.03
CA VAL A 44 -15.86 11.18 10.19
C VAL A 44 -14.89 10.28 9.43
N LEU A 45 -14.28 9.30 10.11
CA LEU A 45 -13.35 8.35 9.47
C LEU A 45 -14.06 7.43 8.46
N SER A 46 -15.30 7.04 8.73
CA SER A 46 -16.10 6.21 7.82
C SER A 46 -16.41 6.95 6.53
N VAL A 47 -16.80 8.22 6.58
CA VAL A 47 -17.07 9.04 5.38
C VAL A 47 -15.81 9.14 4.51
N GLY A 48 -14.64 9.37 5.13
CA GLY A 48 -13.36 9.43 4.41
C GLY A 48 -12.99 8.11 3.71
N SER A 49 -13.34 6.97 4.31
CA SER A 49 -13.06 5.64 3.77
C SER A 49 -14.01 5.24 2.63
N VAL A 50 -15.26 5.72 2.66
CA VAL A 50 -16.28 5.44 1.65
C VAL A 50 -16.05 6.22 0.35
N GLY A 51 -15.44 7.41 0.43
CA GLY A 51 -15.15 8.25 -0.74
C GLY A 51 -14.42 7.51 -1.88
N PRO A 52 -13.23 6.92 -1.63
CA PRO A 52 -12.51 6.14 -2.63
C PRO A 52 -13.32 4.96 -3.17
N MET A 53 -14.08 4.26 -2.30
CA MET A 53 -14.91 3.12 -2.72
C MET A 53 -16.00 3.55 -3.71
N ILE A 54 -16.71 4.65 -3.45
CA ILE A 54 -17.71 5.21 -4.35
C ILE A 54 -17.07 5.68 -5.64
N PHE A 55 -15.92 6.36 -5.56
CA PHE A 55 -15.19 6.83 -6.74
C PHE A 55 -14.81 5.65 -7.65
N TYR A 56 -14.22 4.58 -7.09
CA TYR A 56 -13.87 3.39 -7.86
C TYR A 56 -15.09 2.70 -8.47
N ALA A 57 -16.18 2.56 -7.70
CA ALA A 57 -17.43 1.97 -8.21
C ALA A 57 -18.00 2.81 -9.37
N TYR A 58 -17.96 4.14 -9.25
CA TYR A 58 -18.43 5.06 -10.28
C TYR A 58 -17.54 5.04 -11.53
N SER A 59 -16.21 5.01 -11.37
CA SER A 59 -15.27 4.84 -12.48
C SER A 59 -15.51 3.55 -13.25
N GLN A 60 -15.75 2.42 -12.54
CA GLN A 60 -16.07 1.13 -13.18
C GLN A 60 -17.39 1.20 -13.95
N LYS A 61 -18.40 1.92 -13.43
CA LYS A 61 -19.70 2.12 -14.09
C LYS A 61 -19.60 2.90 -15.39
N ILE A 62 -18.75 3.94 -15.44
CA ILE A 62 -18.57 4.76 -16.64
C ILE A 62 -17.73 4.03 -17.69
N LEU A 63 -16.64 3.40 -17.27
CA LEU A 63 -15.63 2.87 -18.19
C LEU A 63 -16.07 1.54 -18.85
N HIS A 64 -16.96 0.79 -18.21
CA HIS A 64 -17.32 -0.56 -18.66
C HIS A 64 -18.83 -0.81 -18.63
N LYS A 65 -19.37 -1.33 -19.75
CA LYS A 65 -20.77 -1.80 -19.82
C LYS A 65 -21.05 -2.94 -18.82
N ASP A 66 -20.07 -3.81 -18.57
CA ASP A 66 -20.16 -4.97 -17.65
C ASP A 66 -19.68 -4.65 -16.22
N TRP A 67 -19.98 -3.45 -15.71
CA TRP A 67 -19.47 -2.95 -14.43
C TRP A 67 -19.76 -3.88 -13.24
N LYS A 68 -20.93 -4.54 -13.20
CA LYS A 68 -21.32 -5.46 -12.12
C LYS A 68 -20.38 -6.66 -11.98
N ARG A 69 -19.97 -7.25 -13.11
CA ARG A 69 -19.03 -8.39 -13.11
C ARG A 69 -17.62 -7.96 -12.71
N ARG A 70 -17.28 -6.69 -12.96
CA ARG A 70 -15.98 -6.12 -12.60
C ARG A 70 -15.89 -5.63 -11.15
N MET A 71 -17.01 -5.53 -10.42
CA MET A 71 -16.98 -5.24 -8.98
C MET A 71 -16.18 -6.29 -8.19
N VAL A 72 -16.03 -7.52 -8.72
CA VAL A 72 -15.17 -8.57 -8.13
C VAL A 72 -13.68 -8.15 -8.09
N TYR A 73 -13.24 -7.21 -8.94
CA TYR A 73 -11.87 -6.68 -8.92
C TYR A 73 -11.67 -5.54 -7.91
N LEU A 74 -12.72 -4.99 -7.31
CA LEU A 74 -12.59 -3.95 -6.28
C LEU A 74 -11.74 -4.39 -5.07
N PRO A 75 -11.97 -5.56 -4.45
CA PRO A 75 -11.11 -6.01 -3.36
C PRO A 75 -9.66 -6.18 -3.79
N ILE A 76 -9.40 -6.67 -5.00
CA ILE A 76 -8.04 -6.78 -5.56
C ILE A 76 -7.41 -5.39 -5.70
N LEU A 77 -8.17 -4.40 -6.17
CA LEU A 77 -7.71 -3.02 -6.29
C LEU A 77 -7.41 -2.41 -4.93
N LEU A 78 -8.23 -2.69 -3.92
CA LEU A 78 -8.01 -2.29 -2.53
C LEU A 78 -6.77 -2.95 -1.91
N MET A 79 -6.40 -4.15 -2.33
CA MET A 79 -5.16 -4.81 -1.90
C MET A 79 -3.92 -4.21 -2.59
N ILE A 80 -4.02 -3.85 -3.86
CA ILE A 80 -2.89 -3.28 -4.62
C ILE A 80 -2.50 -1.89 -4.06
N GLY A 81 -3.47 -1.08 -3.64
CA GLY A 81 -3.24 0.28 -3.13
C GLY A 81 -2.21 0.36 -1.98
N PRO A 82 -2.37 -0.42 -0.89
CA PRO A 82 -1.39 -0.54 0.18
C PRO A 82 -0.05 -1.08 -0.32
N GLY A 83 -0.05 -2.10 -1.20
CA GLY A 83 1.17 -2.71 -1.68
C GLY A 83 2.11 -1.73 -2.39
N ILE A 84 1.56 -0.79 -3.19
CA ILE A 84 2.36 0.26 -3.83
C ILE A 84 2.69 1.45 -2.91
N ALA A 85 2.14 1.48 -1.70
CA ALA A 85 2.25 2.64 -0.80
C ALA A 85 3.70 2.89 -0.38
N ILE A 86 4.54 1.85 -0.27
CA ILE A 86 5.93 1.99 0.20
C ILE A 86 6.78 2.70 -0.85
N VAL A 87 6.80 2.19 -2.09
CA VAL A 87 7.56 2.78 -3.20
C VAL A 87 7.11 4.22 -3.45
N THR A 88 5.80 4.48 -3.42
CA THR A 88 5.26 5.83 -3.60
C THR A 88 5.56 6.76 -2.42
N THR A 89 5.60 6.24 -1.19
CA THR A 89 6.02 7.00 0.00
C THR A 89 7.49 7.40 -0.09
N SER A 90 8.38 6.48 -0.46
CA SER A 90 9.80 6.79 -0.67
C SER A 90 9.98 7.86 -1.73
N ALA A 91 9.33 7.73 -2.89
CA ALA A 91 9.40 8.73 -3.96
C ALA A 91 8.85 10.09 -3.53
N TRP A 92 7.79 10.11 -2.71
CA TRP A 92 7.24 11.34 -2.15
C TRP A 92 8.19 12.00 -1.14
N LEU A 93 8.87 11.21 -0.31
CA LEU A 93 9.89 11.70 0.63
C LEU A 93 11.10 12.27 -0.12
N GLU A 94 11.60 11.59 -1.16
CA GLU A 94 12.66 12.10 -2.03
C GLU A 94 12.28 13.45 -2.64
N ALA A 95 11.05 13.56 -3.14
CA ALA A 95 10.53 14.79 -3.75
C ALA A 95 10.42 15.96 -2.76
N ILE A 96 10.07 15.70 -1.49
CA ILE A 96 10.01 16.74 -0.44
C ILE A 96 11.40 17.14 0.03
N LEU A 97 12.31 16.19 0.19
CA LEU A 97 13.68 16.44 0.63
C LEU A 97 14.53 17.13 -0.45
N GLY A 98 13.96 17.42 -1.63
CA GLY A 98 14.67 18.04 -2.73
C GLY A 98 15.80 17.17 -3.28
N ILE A 99 15.85 15.89 -2.86
CA ILE A 99 16.72 14.89 -3.45
C ILE A 99 16.18 14.73 -4.86
N GLN A 100 16.95 15.19 -5.84
CA GLN A 100 16.71 14.91 -7.24
C GLN A 100 16.91 13.40 -7.42
N SER A 101 15.90 12.61 -7.06
CA SER A 101 15.66 11.30 -7.64
C SER A 101 15.79 11.56 -9.12
N SER A 102 16.89 11.08 -9.72
CA SER A 102 17.21 11.36 -11.10
C SER A 102 15.97 10.93 -11.85
N PHE A 103 15.16 11.90 -12.27
CA PHE A 103 14.02 11.68 -13.14
C PHE A 103 14.71 11.25 -14.42
N LYS A 104 15.09 9.97 -14.46
CA LYS A 104 15.66 9.30 -15.60
C LYS A 104 14.51 9.32 -16.55
N ARG A 105 14.47 10.42 -17.31
CA ARG A 105 13.44 10.75 -18.26
C ARG A 105 13.10 9.43 -18.90
N THR A 106 11.86 8.99 -18.71
CA THR A 106 11.33 7.78 -19.33
C THR A 106 11.84 7.84 -20.76
N PRO A 107 12.81 6.99 -21.14
CA PRO A 107 13.42 7.12 -22.46
C PRO A 107 12.25 6.97 -23.40
N LYS A 108 11.92 8.04 -24.14
CA LYS A 108 10.81 8.02 -25.08
C LYS A 108 11.11 6.85 -26.01
N LEU A 109 10.37 5.75 -25.84
CA LEU A 109 10.56 4.51 -26.57
C LEU A 109 10.17 4.78 -28.02
N LYS A 110 11.12 5.32 -28.79
CA LYS A 110 11.04 5.37 -30.24
C LYS A 110 11.37 3.97 -30.73
N ILE A 111 10.34 3.13 -30.82
CA ILE A 111 10.43 1.79 -31.41
C ILE A 111 10.49 2.00 -32.92
N GLU A 112 11.70 2.06 -33.49
CA GLU A 112 11.87 2.16 -34.95
C GLU A 112 12.51 0.91 -35.57
N LYS A 113 13.25 0.05 -34.85
CA LYS A 113 13.85 -1.17 -35.44
C LYS A 113 13.94 -2.36 -34.47
N SER A 114 13.62 -3.55 -34.98
CA SER A 114 13.46 -4.82 -34.24
C SER A 114 14.75 -5.61 -33.99
N THR A 115 15.93 -4.98 -33.96
CA THR A 115 17.20 -5.74 -33.97
C THR A 115 18.31 -5.19 -33.07
N ASP A 116 18.07 -4.15 -32.26
CA ASP A 116 19.07 -3.64 -31.31
C ASP A 116 18.87 -4.17 -29.90
N GLY A 117 19.67 -5.18 -29.54
CA GLY A 117 20.16 -5.47 -28.19
C GLY A 117 19.21 -5.24 -27.02
N LEU A 118 18.18 -6.09 -26.88
CA LEU A 118 17.33 -6.16 -25.68
C LEU A 118 18.17 -6.34 -24.38
N LYS A 119 19.34 -6.99 -24.50
CA LYS A 119 20.25 -7.36 -23.41
C LYS A 119 20.99 -6.18 -22.77
N GLU A 120 21.39 -5.15 -23.52
CA GLU A 120 22.05 -3.97 -22.94
C GLU A 120 21.06 -2.99 -22.31
N ARG A 121 19.79 -3.00 -22.75
CA ARG A 121 18.72 -2.12 -22.24
C ARG A 121 18.09 -2.61 -20.93
N LEU A 122 18.23 -3.90 -20.61
CA LEU A 122 17.80 -4.53 -19.35
C LEU A 122 18.86 -4.46 -18.24
N LYS A 123 20.10 -4.08 -18.58
CA LYS A 123 21.19 -3.76 -17.63
C LYS A 123 20.96 -2.42 -16.91
N TYR A 124 19.71 -2.05 -16.73
CA TYR A 124 19.31 -1.08 -15.74
C TYR A 124 19.17 -1.82 -14.42
N THR A 125 20.33 -2.12 -13.86
CA THR A 125 20.49 -2.67 -12.52
C THR A 125 19.87 -1.69 -11.54
N VAL A 126 18.58 -1.85 -11.26
CA VAL A 126 18.02 -1.43 -9.99
C VAL A 126 18.45 -2.55 -9.05
N PRO A 127 19.51 -2.37 -8.25
CA PRO A 127 19.94 -3.40 -7.31
C PRO A 127 18.74 -3.74 -6.45
N LEU A 128 18.55 -5.03 -6.13
CA LEU A 128 17.51 -5.58 -5.23
C LEU A 128 16.90 -4.46 -4.39
N ASP A 129 15.76 -3.95 -4.88
CA ASP A 129 15.24 -2.66 -4.45
C ASP A 129 15.03 -2.76 -2.94
N PHE A 130 15.67 -1.90 -2.16
CA PHE A 130 15.52 -1.86 -0.69
C PHE A 130 14.02 -1.87 -0.30
N HIS A 131 13.19 -1.32 -1.19
CA HIS A 131 11.74 -1.37 -1.18
C HIS A 131 11.13 -2.78 -1.09
N VAL A 132 11.66 -3.80 -1.77
CA VAL A 132 11.12 -5.18 -1.72
C VAL A 132 11.26 -5.75 -0.31
N VAL A 133 12.41 -5.55 0.34
CA VAL A 133 12.61 -5.97 1.73
C VAL A 133 11.64 -5.23 2.65
N LEU A 134 11.44 -3.93 2.41
CA LEU A 134 10.54 -3.09 3.19
C LEU A 134 9.07 -3.49 3.00
N GLU A 135 8.67 -3.90 1.80
CA GLU A 135 7.34 -4.46 1.48
C GLU A 135 7.08 -5.74 2.28
N PHE A 136 8.02 -6.69 2.27
CA PHE A 136 7.89 -7.90 3.07
C PHE A 136 7.88 -7.62 4.58
N LEU A 137 8.74 -6.70 5.06
CA LEU A 137 8.80 -6.32 6.47
C LEU A 137 7.46 -5.73 6.93
N MET A 138 6.87 -4.83 6.14
CA MET A 138 5.54 -4.26 6.43
C MET A 138 4.43 -5.33 6.37
N GLY A 139 4.53 -6.29 5.46
CA GLY A 139 3.64 -7.46 5.42
C GLY A 139 3.70 -8.29 6.72
N PHE A 140 4.91 -8.60 7.19
CA PHE A 140 5.12 -9.30 8.47
C PHE A 140 4.67 -8.47 9.68
N TYR A 141 4.90 -7.16 9.65
CA TYR A 141 4.43 -6.25 10.69
C TYR A 141 2.90 -6.31 10.79
N CYS A 142 2.17 -6.24 9.67
CA CYS A 142 0.71 -6.38 9.67
C CYS A 142 0.26 -7.74 10.24
N LEU A 143 0.92 -8.85 9.89
CA LEU A 143 0.61 -10.17 10.47
C LEU A 143 0.87 -10.21 11.98
N GLY A 144 1.96 -9.60 12.45
CA GLY A 144 2.26 -9.47 13.87
C GLY A 144 1.19 -8.67 14.61
N THR A 145 0.72 -7.56 14.02
CA THR A 145 -0.38 -6.76 14.57
C THR A 145 -1.70 -7.51 14.58
N VAL A 146 -1.99 -8.33 13.55
CA VAL A 146 -3.17 -9.22 13.54
C VAL A 146 -3.08 -10.23 14.68
N PHE A 147 -1.93 -10.87 14.87
CA PHE A 147 -1.73 -11.80 15.98
C PHE A 147 -1.92 -11.10 17.33
N LEU A 148 -1.34 -9.92 17.50
CA LEU A 148 -1.51 -9.11 18.71
C LEU A 148 -2.97 -8.73 18.95
N SER A 149 -3.70 -8.35 17.91
CA SER A 149 -5.14 -8.03 17.97
C SER A 149 -5.97 -9.21 18.48
N PHE A 150 -5.64 -10.45 18.09
CA PHE A 150 -6.28 -11.65 18.63
C PHE A 150 -5.93 -11.89 20.10
N VAL A 151 -4.67 -11.74 20.48
CA VAL A 151 -4.23 -11.90 21.88
C VAL A 151 -4.92 -10.88 22.81
N LEU A 152 -5.12 -9.65 22.32
CA LEU A 152 -5.77 -8.58 23.06
C LEU A 152 -7.31 -8.63 22.99
N GLY A 153 -7.88 -9.58 22.23
CA GLY A 153 -9.34 -9.71 22.09
C GLY A 153 -10.01 -8.52 21.38
N LYS A 154 -9.27 -7.75 20.57
CA LYS A 154 -9.80 -6.57 19.85
C LYS A 154 -9.86 -6.82 18.33
N PRO A 155 -10.84 -7.58 17.81
CA PRO A 155 -10.87 -8.03 16.40
C PRO A 155 -11.23 -6.96 15.37
N GLN A 156 -11.56 -5.73 15.79
CA GLN A 156 -12.15 -4.68 14.97
C GLN A 156 -11.29 -4.28 13.76
N ILE A 157 -9.96 -4.33 13.90
CA ILE A 157 -9.01 -3.91 12.86
C ILE A 157 -8.43 -5.07 12.05
N VAL A 158 -8.75 -6.33 12.42
CA VAL A 158 -8.14 -7.53 11.82
C VAL A 158 -8.39 -7.57 10.31
N GLY A 159 -9.64 -7.35 9.87
CA GLY A 159 -9.99 -7.40 8.45
C GLY A 159 -9.21 -6.40 7.61
N PHE A 160 -9.02 -5.18 8.12
CA PHE A 160 -8.24 -4.14 7.46
C PHE A 160 -6.76 -4.53 7.35
N LEU A 161 -6.16 -5.00 8.45
CA LEU A 161 -4.77 -5.42 8.49
C LEU A 161 -4.48 -6.62 7.59
N VAL A 162 -5.41 -7.56 7.46
CA VAL A 162 -5.26 -8.72 6.57
C VAL A 162 -5.23 -8.30 5.10
N ILE A 163 -6.14 -7.40 4.68
CA ILE A 163 -6.14 -6.86 3.31
C ILE A 163 -4.80 -6.18 3.00
N TYR A 164 -4.28 -5.42 3.97
CA TYR A 164 -2.99 -4.74 3.85
C TYR A 164 -1.82 -5.72 3.77
N ALA A 165 -1.78 -6.72 4.65
CA ALA A 165 -0.75 -7.76 4.65
C ALA A 165 -0.70 -8.47 3.29
N LEU A 166 -1.86 -8.90 2.78
CA LEU A 166 -1.96 -9.55 1.47
C LEU A 166 -1.53 -8.62 0.34
N GLY A 167 -1.85 -7.33 0.42
CA GLY A 167 -1.41 -6.31 -0.53
C GLY A 167 0.11 -6.19 -0.59
N PHE A 168 0.76 -6.09 0.57
CA PHE A 168 2.23 -6.02 0.68
C PHE A 168 2.91 -7.31 0.19
N PHE A 169 2.40 -8.48 0.55
CA PHE A 169 2.96 -9.74 0.06
C PHE A 169 2.78 -9.91 -1.45
N TYR A 170 1.63 -9.48 -2.00
CA TYR A 170 1.39 -9.56 -3.44
C TYR A 170 2.36 -8.67 -4.23
N VAL A 171 2.52 -7.41 -3.82
CA VAL A 171 3.46 -6.50 -4.49
C VAL A 171 4.90 -6.94 -4.26
N GLY A 172 5.28 -7.32 -3.04
CA GLY A 172 6.61 -7.86 -2.73
C GLY A 172 6.95 -9.10 -3.56
N TYR A 173 6.00 -10.01 -3.78
CA TYR A 173 6.18 -11.17 -4.66
C TYR A 173 6.38 -10.77 -6.12
N LEU A 174 5.60 -9.81 -6.63
CA LEU A 174 5.77 -9.30 -8.00
C LEU A 174 7.14 -8.63 -8.19
N SER A 175 7.55 -7.78 -7.25
CA SER A 175 8.84 -7.12 -7.25
C SER A 175 10.00 -8.13 -7.19
N LEU A 176 9.86 -9.19 -6.38
CA LEU A 176 10.84 -10.28 -6.30
C LEU A 176 10.92 -11.07 -7.61
N LYS A 177 9.77 -11.38 -8.23
CA LYS A 177 9.73 -12.07 -9.53
C LYS A 177 10.40 -11.24 -10.62
N GLU A 178 10.18 -9.93 -10.63
CA GLU A 178 10.85 -9.03 -11.57
C GLU A 178 12.36 -8.97 -11.33
N ALA A 179 12.80 -8.92 -10.06
CA ALA A 179 14.22 -8.96 -9.70
C ALA A 179 14.88 -10.29 -10.11
N ALA A 180 14.21 -11.42 -9.87
CA ALA A 180 14.68 -12.76 -10.24
C ALA A 180 14.78 -12.93 -11.76
N TRP A 181 13.80 -12.41 -12.53
CA TRP A 181 13.88 -12.41 -14.00
C TRP A 181 15.11 -11.64 -14.49
N LYS A 182 15.36 -10.45 -13.93
CA LYS A 182 16.52 -9.62 -14.32
C LYS A 182 17.85 -10.29 -14.01
N LEU A 183 17.95 -11.02 -12.89
CA LEU A 183 19.14 -11.79 -12.53
C LEU A 183 19.37 -13.00 -13.45
N GLY A 184 18.32 -13.70 -13.87
CA GLY A 184 18.42 -14.83 -14.80
C GLY A 184 18.64 -14.44 -16.27
N ALA A 185 18.47 -13.15 -16.62
CA ALA A 185 18.72 -12.61 -17.95
C ALA A 185 20.13 -12.00 -18.12
N SER A 186 20.93 -11.95 -17.04
CA SER A 186 22.32 -11.49 -17.01
C SER A 186 23.33 -12.63 -17.12
#